data_AF-A0A816IY91-F1
#
_entry.id   AF-A0A816IY91-F1
#
_cell.length_a   1.000
_cell.length_b   1.000
_cell.length_c   1.000
_cell.angle_alpha   90.00
_cell.angle_beta   90.00
_cell.angle_gamma   90.00
#
_symmetry.space_group_name_H-M   'P 1'
#
loop_
_entity.id
_entity.type
_entity.pdbx_description
1 polymer ?
#
loop_
_entity_poly.entity_id
_entity_poly.type
_entity_poly.pdbx_seq_one_letter_code
_entity_poly.pdbx_strand_id
1 'polypeptide(L)'
;MDIISQLQEQVNSIAAITFNAFGTLQRDAPPVQLSPNYPEPPPAAAAAAAAAAAAAAAAAADDPTTTAFPEQPKQLSADLVKAAKQFDALVAALPLSEGGEEAQLKRIAELQVENDLIGQELQKQLEAAEKELKQVQELFGQAADNCLNMKKPE
;
A
#
# COMPACT_ATOMS: atom_id res chain seq x y z
N MET A 1 5.21 0.73 4.50
CA MET A 1 4.08 0.05 5.15
C MET A 1 4.25 -1.44 4.91
N ASP A 2 4.09 -2.28 5.91
CA ASP A 2 4.29 -3.73 5.78
C ASP A 2 3.23 -4.38 4.87
N ILE A 3 3.58 -5.45 4.14
CA ILE A 3 2.66 -6.13 3.20
C ILE A 3 1.46 -6.74 3.93
N ILE A 4 1.64 -7.24 5.16
CA ILE A 4 0.54 -7.79 5.95
C ILE A 4 -0.42 -6.67 6.36
N SER A 5 0.10 -5.49 6.74
CA SER A 5 -0.74 -4.32 7.02
C SER A 5 -1.51 -3.86 5.78
N GLN A 6 -0.88 -3.84 4.61
CA GLN A 6 -1.56 -3.52 3.35
C GLN A 6 -2.68 -4.54 3.02
N LEU A 7 -2.46 -5.83 3.27
CA LEU A 7 -3.50 -6.86 3.10
C LEU A 7 -4.69 -6.64 4.02
N GLN A 8 -4.46 -6.28 5.29
CA GLN A 8 -5.53 -5.99 6.25
C GLN A 8 -6.36 -4.78 5.81
N GLU A 9 -5.70 -3.71 5.37
CA GLU A 9 -6.37 -2.53 4.83
C GLU A 9 -7.18 -2.85 3.57
N GLN A 10 -6.63 -3.69 2.68
CA GLN A 10 -7.31 -4.10 1.46
C GLN A 10 -8.56 -4.93 1.76
N VAL A 11 -8.50 -5.84 2.73
CA VAL A 11 -9.68 -6.61 3.18
C VAL A 11 -10.74 -5.68 3.78
N ASN A 12 -10.34 -4.71 4.58
CA ASN A 12 -11.25 -3.70 5.13
C ASN A 12 -11.92 -2.87 4.02
N SER A 13 -11.16 -2.51 2.98
CA SER A 13 -11.68 -1.80 1.79
C SER A 13 -12.71 -2.64 1.03
N ILE A 14 -12.41 -3.92 0.78
CA ILE A 14 -13.35 -4.86 0.15
C ILE A 14 -14.63 -4.96 0.96
N ALA A 15 -14.53 -5.11 2.29
CA ALA A 15 -15.69 -5.17 3.17
C ALA A 15 -16.54 -3.89 3.10
N ALA A 16 -15.91 -2.71 3.11
CA ALA A 16 -16.59 -1.43 3.01
C ALA A 16 -17.30 -1.25 1.65
N ILE A 17 -16.61 -1.55 0.53
CA ILE A 17 -17.19 -1.51 -0.82
C ILE A 17 -18.41 -2.43 -0.89
N THR A 18 -18.27 -3.65 -0.36
CA THR A 18 -19.33 -4.66 -0.38
C THR A 18 -20.55 -4.22 0.42
N PHE A 19 -20.34 -3.71 1.64
CA PHE A 19 -21.42 -3.22 2.49
C PHE A 19 -22.17 -2.05 1.83
N ASN A 20 -21.44 -1.11 1.25
CA ASN A 20 -22.03 0.04 0.56
C ASN A 20 -22.75 -0.38 -0.74
N ALA A 21 -22.21 -1.33 -1.49
CA ALA A 21 -22.84 -1.87 -2.69
C ALA A 21 -24.18 -2.55 -2.38
N PHE A 22 -24.24 -3.38 -1.35
CA PHE A 22 -25.50 -4.00 -0.95
C PHE A 22 -26.50 -3.00 -0.37
N GLY A 23 -26.02 -2.04 0.44
CA GLY A 23 -26.87 -1.00 1.01
C GLY A 23 -27.53 -0.12 -0.07
N THR A 24 -26.75 0.31 -1.07
CA THR A 24 -27.26 1.10 -2.20
C THR A 24 -28.24 0.30 -3.06
N LEU A 25 -27.94 -0.97 -3.37
CA LEU A 25 -28.85 -1.84 -4.11
C LEU A 25 -30.18 -2.07 -3.39
N GLN A 26 -30.17 -2.23 -2.06
CA GLN A 26 -31.40 -2.43 -1.28
C GLN A 26 -32.22 -1.14 -1.13
N ARG A 27 -31.55 0.00 -0.91
CA ARG A 27 -32.21 1.29 -0.69
C ARG A 27 -32.86 1.82 -1.97
N ASP A 28 -32.18 1.69 -3.10
CA ASP A 28 -32.54 2.38 -4.34
C ASP A 28 -33.16 1.45 -5.40
N ALA A 29 -33.46 0.19 -5.05
CA ALA A 29 -34.08 -0.78 -5.95
C ALA A 29 -35.47 -0.33 -6.44
N PRO A 30 -35.70 -0.23 -7.76
CA PRO A 30 -37.03 0.04 -8.29
C PRO A 30 -37.95 -1.19 -8.13
N PRO A 31 -39.27 -0.98 -7.95
CA PRO A 31 -40.23 -2.08 -7.89
C PRO A 31 -40.28 -2.81 -9.24
N VAL A 32 -40.26 -4.15 -9.18
CA VAL A 32 -40.40 -5.02 -10.35
C VAL A 32 -41.88 -5.35 -10.58
N GLN A 33 -42.39 -5.10 -11.80
CA GLN A 33 -43.72 -5.55 -12.20
C GLN A 33 -43.65 -7.04 -12.59
N LEU A 34 -44.26 -7.90 -11.78
CA LEU A 34 -44.28 -9.35 -11.98
C LEU A 34 -45.25 -9.81 -13.08
N SER A 35 -46.19 -8.95 -13.47
CA SER A 35 -47.20 -9.20 -14.50
C SER A 35 -47.64 -7.90 -15.17
N PRO A 36 -47.96 -7.90 -16.47
CA PRO A 36 -48.55 -6.74 -17.15
C PRO A 36 -49.88 -6.26 -16.53
N ASN A 37 -50.56 -7.13 -15.76
CA ASN A 37 -51.84 -6.86 -15.12
C ASN A 37 -51.71 -6.58 -13.61
N TYR A 38 -50.52 -6.20 -13.13
CA TYR A 38 -50.33 -5.89 -11.72
C TYR A 38 -51.09 -4.61 -11.36
N PRO A 39 -51.95 -4.63 -10.32
CA PRO A 39 -52.73 -3.46 -9.93
C PRO A 39 -51.79 -2.33 -9.50
N GLU A 40 -51.97 -1.15 -10.11
CA GLU A 40 -51.22 0.05 -9.74
C GLU A 40 -51.56 0.45 -8.30
N PRO A 41 -50.57 0.86 -7.49
CA PRO A 41 -50.85 1.38 -6.16
C PRO A 41 -51.86 2.54 -6.25
N PRO A 42 -52.78 2.67 -5.27
CA PRO A 42 -53.78 3.73 -5.27
C PRO A 42 -53.13 5.12 -5.40
N PRO A 43 -53.81 6.10 -6.01
CA PRO A 43 -53.21 7.39 -6.41
C PRO A 43 -52.52 8.14 -5.26
N ALA A 44 -52.95 7.97 -4.00
CA ALA A 44 -52.26 8.53 -2.83
C ALA A 44 -50.88 7.88 -2.56
N ALA A 45 -50.76 6.57 -2.77
CA ALA A 45 -49.49 5.84 -2.66
C ALA A 45 -48.60 6.08 -3.90
N ALA A 46 -49.19 6.21 -5.09
CA ALA A 46 -48.45 6.58 -6.30
C ALA A 46 -47.91 8.02 -6.24
N ALA A 47 -48.69 8.97 -5.69
CA ALA A 47 -48.23 10.35 -5.47
C ALA A 47 -47.14 10.43 -4.40
N ALA A 48 -47.22 9.64 -3.32
CA ALA A 48 -46.17 9.55 -2.31
C ALA A 48 -44.88 8.91 -2.85
N ALA A 49 -44.99 7.86 -3.66
CA ALA A 49 -43.85 7.23 -4.33
C ALA A 49 -43.22 8.13 -5.40
N ALA A 50 -44.04 8.84 -6.19
CA ALA A 50 -43.57 9.82 -7.17
C ALA A 50 -42.93 11.04 -6.50
N ALA A 51 -43.46 11.51 -5.37
CA ALA A 51 -42.84 12.57 -4.56
C ALA A 51 -41.52 12.11 -3.92
N ALA A 52 -41.43 10.86 -3.45
CA ALA A 52 -40.18 10.29 -2.94
C ALA A 52 -39.14 10.09 -4.05
N ALA A 53 -39.55 9.65 -5.24
CA ALA A 53 -38.69 9.53 -6.42
C ALA A 53 -38.23 10.91 -6.95
N ALA A 54 -39.12 11.92 -6.94
CA ALA A 54 -38.78 13.29 -7.30
C ALA A 54 -37.87 13.96 -6.26
N ALA A 55 -38.07 13.69 -4.97
CA ALA A 55 -37.20 14.16 -3.89
C ALA A 55 -35.82 13.47 -3.94
N ALA A 56 -35.75 12.18 -4.27
CA ALA A 56 -34.50 11.46 -4.50
C ALA A 56 -33.77 11.98 -5.74
N ALA A 57 -34.49 12.30 -6.83
CA ALA A 57 -33.92 12.90 -8.03
C ALA A 57 -33.44 14.35 -7.81
N ALA A 58 -34.14 15.12 -6.98
CA ALA A 58 -33.72 16.49 -6.61
C ALA A 58 -32.51 16.47 -5.65
N ALA A 59 -32.48 15.57 -4.67
CA ALA A 59 -31.33 15.38 -3.78
C ALA A 59 -30.10 14.87 -4.54
N ALA A 60 -30.31 14.08 -5.61
CA ALA A 60 -29.24 13.61 -6.49
C ALA A 60 -28.68 14.71 -7.42
N ALA A 61 -29.42 15.78 -7.66
CA ALA A 61 -29.03 16.88 -8.55
C ALA A 61 -28.18 17.96 -7.86
N ASP A 62 -28.24 18.06 -6.53
CA ASP A 62 -27.48 19.05 -5.74
C ASP A 62 -26.09 18.54 -5.28
N ASP A 63 -25.82 17.23 -5.39
CA ASP A 63 -24.53 16.63 -5.06
C ASP A 63 -23.88 16.05 -6.34
N PRO A 64 -22.69 16.56 -6.75
CA PRO A 64 -21.99 16.09 -7.96
C PRO A 64 -21.51 14.63 -7.87
N THR A 65 -21.75 13.93 -6.76
CA THR A 65 -21.42 12.51 -6.56
C THR A 65 -22.56 11.53 -6.85
N THR A 66 -23.77 12.01 -7.14
CA THR A 66 -24.93 11.14 -7.36
C THR A 66 -25.05 10.70 -8.83
N THR A 67 -24.30 9.67 -9.20
CA THR A 67 -24.50 8.93 -10.47
C THR A 67 -25.89 8.28 -10.48
N ALA A 68 -26.58 8.29 -11.63
CA ALA A 68 -27.88 7.63 -11.77
C ALA A 68 -27.83 6.17 -11.27
N PHE A 69 -28.90 5.70 -10.59
CA PHE A 69 -28.98 4.35 -10.03
C PHE A 69 -28.49 3.21 -10.95
N PRO A 70 -28.67 3.19 -12.28
CA PRO A 70 -28.12 2.12 -13.11
C PRO A 70 -26.58 2.14 -13.27
N GLU A 71 -25.91 3.25 -13.00
CA GLU A 71 -24.45 3.41 -13.16
C GLU A 71 -23.69 3.16 -11.85
N GLN A 72 -24.28 3.52 -10.71
CA GLN A 72 -23.64 3.39 -9.40
C GLN A 72 -23.26 1.92 -9.04
N PRO A 73 -24.12 0.90 -9.26
CA PRO A 73 -23.76 -0.50 -9.02
C PRO A 73 -22.68 -1.01 -9.97
N LYS A 74 -22.61 -0.48 -11.20
CA LYS A 74 -21.54 -0.85 -12.15
C LYS A 74 -20.19 -0.32 -11.67
N GLN A 75 -20.16 0.91 -11.16
CA GLN A 75 -18.93 1.48 -10.59
C GLN A 75 -18.48 0.71 -9.34
N LEU A 76 -19.41 0.44 -8.40
CA LEU A 76 -19.09 -0.31 -7.18
C LEU A 76 -18.63 -1.75 -7.45
N SER A 77 -19.22 -2.42 -8.45
CA SER A 77 -18.77 -3.75 -8.87
C SER A 77 -17.40 -3.72 -9.55
N ALA A 78 -17.10 -2.68 -10.35
CA ALA A 78 -15.77 -2.49 -10.92
C ALA A 78 -14.72 -2.24 -9.83
N ASP A 79 -15.05 -1.43 -8.83
CA ASP A 79 -14.18 -1.13 -7.69
C ASP A 79 -13.93 -2.38 -6.83
N LEU A 80 -14.96 -3.21 -6.63
CA LEU A 80 -14.81 -4.50 -5.94
C LEU A 80 -13.85 -5.44 -6.67
N VAL A 81 -14.00 -5.58 -8.00
CA VAL A 81 -13.11 -6.44 -8.80
C VAL A 81 -11.67 -5.90 -8.79
N LYS A 82 -11.51 -4.57 -8.88
CA LYS A 82 -10.20 -3.94 -8.78
C LYS A 82 -9.56 -4.20 -7.41
N ALA A 83 -10.34 -4.06 -6.34
CA ALA A 83 -9.88 -4.31 -4.99
C ALA A 83 -9.49 -5.78 -4.77
N ALA A 84 -10.24 -6.73 -5.34
CA ALA A 84 -9.90 -8.15 -5.31
C ALA A 84 -8.58 -8.44 -6.05
N LYS A 85 -8.38 -7.85 -7.23
CA LYS A 85 -7.11 -8.01 -7.98
C LYS A 85 -5.90 -7.45 -7.22
N GLN A 86 -6.09 -6.32 -6.52
CA GLN A 86 -5.04 -5.75 -5.67
C GLN A 86 -4.72 -6.67 -4.50
N PHE A 87 -5.74 -7.27 -3.87
CA PHE A 87 -5.53 -8.29 -2.85
C PHE A 87 -4.72 -9.48 -3.38
N ASP A 88 -5.08 -10.04 -4.53
CA ASP A 88 -4.34 -11.16 -5.15
C ASP A 88 -2.89 -10.79 -5.44
N ALA A 89 -2.64 -9.57 -5.93
CA ALA A 89 -1.29 -9.07 -6.18
C ALA A 89 -0.48 -8.95 -4.88
N LEU A 90 -1.10 -8.49 -3.78
CA LEU A 90 -0.46 -8.41 -2.47
C LEU A 90 -0.16 -9.81 -1.90
N VAL A 91 -1.07 -10.77 -2.07
CA VAL A 91 -0.86 -12.17 -1.67
C VAL A 91 0.29 -12.79 -2.46
N ALA A 92 0.37 -12.55 -3.77
CA ALA A 92 1.45 -13.03 -4.61
C ALA A 92 2.81 -12.39 -4.26
N ALA A 93 2.81 -11.18 -3.71
CA ALA A 93 4.01 -10.48 -3.26
C ALA A 93 4.49 -10.90 -1.85
N LEU A 94 3.76 -11.77 -1.15
CA LEU A 94 4.17 -12.25 0.17
C LEU A 94 5.51 -12.99 0.07
N PRO A 95 6.51 -12.63 0.88
CA PRO A 95 7.77 -13.36 0.96
C PRO A 95 7.52 -14.71 1.65
N LEU A 96 7.11 -15.70 0.87
CA LEU A 96 6.96 -17.06 1.34
C LEU A 96 8.35 -17.63 1.60
N SER A 97 8.61 -18.03 2.84
CA SER A 97 9.83 -18.77 3.16
C SER A 97 9.69 -20.19 2.62
N GLU A 98 10.38 -20.49 1.52
CA GLU A 98 10.48 -21.86 1.00
C GLU A 98 11.03 -22.77 2.11
N GLY A 99 10.20 -23.70 2.59
CA GLY A 99 10.56 -24.61 3.68
C GLY A 99 10.06 -24.23 5.08
N GLY A 100 9.22 -23.19 5.20
CA GLY A 100 8.56 -22.82 6.45
C GLY A 100 9.48 -22.17 7.49
N GLU A 101 9.05 -22.16 8.75
CA GLU A 101 9.72 -21.42 9.84
C GLU A 101 11.14 -21.94 10.11
N GLU A 102 11.36 -23.25 10.09
CA GLU A 102 12.67 -23.85 10.38
C GLU A 102 13.73 -23.45 9.33
N ALA A 103 13.37 -23.49 8.04
CA ALA A 103 14.25 -23.05 6.97
C ALA A 103 14.58 -21.55 7.08
N GLN A 104 13.58 -20.75 7.46
CA GLN A 104 13.76 -19.32 7.67
C GLN A 104 14.69 -19.03 8.86
N LEU A 105 14.52 -19.72 9.98
CA LEU A 105 15.39 -19.61 11.15
C LEU A 105 16.83 -20.01 10.83
N LYS A 106 17.01 -21.10 10.08
CA LYS A 106 18.33 -21.52 9.60
C LYS A 106 18.96 -20.44 8.71
N ARG A 107 18.19 -19.87 7.78
CA ARG A 107 18.67 -18.79 6.90
C ARG A 107 19.06 -17.54 7.70
N ILE A 108 18.32 -17.20 8.74
CA ILE A 108 18.65 -16.09 9.65
C ILE A 108 19.98 -16.37 10.37
N ALA A 109 20.18 -17.58 10.88
CA ALA A 109 21.42 -17.95 11.57
C ALA A 109 22.63 -17.88 10.61
N GLU A 110 22.49 -18.38 9.38
CA GLU A 110 23.52 -18.25 8.33
C GLU A 110 23.85 -16.77 8.05
N LEU A 111 22.83 -15.94 7.85
CA LEU A 111 23.02 -14.51 7.60
C LEU A 111 23.64 -13.77 8.78
N GLN A 112 23.37 -14.19 10.02
CA GLN A 112 24.02 -13.62 11.21
C GLN A 112 25.52 -13.93 11.20
N VAL A 113 25.90 -15.19 10.94
CA VAL A 113 27.30 -15.59 10.83
C VAL A 113 28.00 -14.85 9.68
N GLU A 114 27.36 -14.74 8.52
CA GLU A 114 27.90 -13.98 7.38
C GLU A 114 28.11 -12.50 7.73
N ASN A 115 27.14 -11.85 8.39
CA ASN A 115 27.28 -10.46 8.81
C ASN A 115 28.41 -10.27 9.82
N ASP A 116 28.56 -11.18 10.78
CA ASP A 116 29.65 -11.12 11.76
C ASP A 116 31.03 -11.24 11.09
N LEU A 117 31.16 -12.16 10.13
CA LEU A 117 32.40 -12.34 9.35
C LEU A 117 32.71 -11.10 8.50
N ILE A 118 31.72 -10.56 7.80
CA ILE A 118 31.88 -9.32 7.01
C ILE A 118 32.25 -8.15 7.92
N GLY A 119 31.66 -8.07 9.12
CA GLY A 119 32.00 -7.06 10.12
C GLY A 119 33.46 -7.14 10.58
N GLN A 120 33.97 -8.35 10.82
CA GLN A 120 35.37 -8.57 11.18
C GLN A 120 36.33 -8.20 10.04
N GLU A 121 36.00 -8.56 8.80
CA GLU A 121 36.81 -8.20 7.63
C GLU A 121 36.82 -6.69 7.41
N LEU A 122 35.66 -6.02 7.55
CA LEU A 122 35.56 -4.56 7.48
C LEU A 122 36.44 -3.90 8.56
N GLN A 123 36.39 -4.38 9.80
CA GLN A 123 37.22 -3.87 10.89
C GLN A 123 38.71 -4.00 10.59
N LYS A 124 39.13 -5.14 10.06
CA LYS A 124 40.54 -5.38 9.68
C LYS A 124 41.00 -4.43 8.57
N GLN A 125 40.15 -4.17 7.59
CA GLN A 125 40.43 -3.22 6.51
C GLN A 125 40.53 -1.79 7.03
N LEU A 126 39.66 -1.39 7.96
CA LEU A 126 39.73 -0.08 8.62
C LEU A 126 41.05 0.07 9.38
N GLU A 127 41.47 -0.93 10.16
CA GLU A 127 42.74 -0.89 10.89
C GLU A 127 43.96 -0.81 9.95
N ALA A 128 43.92 -1.48 8.80
CA ALA A 128 44.97 -1.39 7.80
C ALA A 128 45.02 0.02 7.19
N ALA A 129 43.87 0.56 6.79
CA ALA A 129 43.75 1.92 6.24
C ALA A 129 44.20 2.99 7.24
N GLU A 130 43.88 2.85 8.53
CA GLU A 130 44.34 3.76 9.58
C GLU A 130 45.87 3.75 9.74
N LYS A 131 46.50 2.57 9.63
CA LYS A 131 47.97 2.46 9.69
C LYS A 131 48.62 3.13 8.48
N GLU A 132 48.11 2.88 7.29
CA GLU A 132 48.60 3.54 6.07
C GLU A 132 48.44 5.05 6.14
N LEU A 133 47.28 5.53 6.63
CA LEU A 133 47.02 6.95 6.81
C LEU A 133 48.00 7.59 7.81
N LYS A 134 48.31 6.91 8.93
CA LYS A 134 49.33 7.38 9.87
C LYS A 134 50.72 7.46 9.23
N GLN A 135 51.11 6.46 8.43
CA GLN A 135 52.39 6.48 7.72
C GLN A 135 52.47 7.63 6.72
N VAL A 136 51.40 7.87 5.95
CA VAL A 136 51.33 8.99 5.00
C VAL A 136 51.40 10.32 5.74
N GLN A 137 50.69 10.48 6.87
CA GLN A 137 50.76 11.70 7.69
C GLN A 137 52.17 11.95 8.23
N GLU A 138 52.86 10.92 8.69
CA GLU A 138 54.23 11.04 9.21
C GLU A 138 55.21 11.43 8.10
N LEU A 139 55.16 10.74 6.95
CA LEU A 139 55.99 11.07 5.79
C LEU A 139 55.71 12.49 5.27
N PHE A 140 54.44 12.91 5.26
CA PHE A 140 54.07 14.27 4.91
C PHE A 140 54.63 15.29 5.90
N GLY A 141 54.55 15.02 7.21
CA GLY A 141 55.15 15.86 8.25
C GLY A 141 56.67 16.00 8.07
N GLN A 142 57.38 14.90 7.87
CA GLN A 142 58.82 14.90 7.61
C GLN A 142 59.19 15.69 6.34
N ALA A 143 58.42 15.53 5.27
CA ALA A 143 58.62 16.29 4.03
C ALA A 143 58.37 17.78 4.23
N ALA A 144 57.32 18.16 4.96
CA ALA A 144 57.01 19.54 5.29
C ALA A 144 58.12 20.19 6.14
N ASP A 145 58.59 19.50 7.18
CA ASP A 145 59.68 19.96 8.05
C ASP A 145 61.00 20.11 7.30
N ASN A 146 61.32 19.17 6.40
CA ASN A 146 62.49 19.26 5.55
C ASN A 146 62.41 20.50 4.63
N CYS A 147 61.28 20.72 3.96
CA CYS A 147 61.04 21.89 3.12
C CYS A 147 61.12 23.22 3.89
N LEU A 148 60.65 23.27 5.13
CA LEU A 148 60.73 24.46 5.98
C LEU A 148 62.16 24.72 6.47
N ASN A 149 62.89 23.69 6.87
CA ASN A 149 64.29 23.81 7.31
C ASN A 149 65.27 24.13 6.16
N MET A 150 64.97 23.68 4.93
CA MET A 150 65.73 24.03 3.73
C MET A 150 65.51 25.49 3.30
N LYS A 151 64.52 26.20 3.85
CA LYS A 151 64.17 27.59 3.53
C LYS A 151 64.85 28.63 4.42
N LYS A 152 66.04 28.34 4.93
CA LYS A 152 66.96 29.35 5.50
C LYS A 152 68.18 29.55 4.62
N PRO A 153 68.11 30.52 3.71
CA PRO A 153 69.25 31.40 3.44
C PRO A 153 68.85 32.87 3.68
N GLU A 154 69.65 33.52 4.53
CA GLU A 154 69.80 34.96 4.87
C GLU A 154 68.56 35.88 4.90
#